data_AF-A0A959B3Y7-F1
#
_entry.id   AF-A0A959B3Y7-F1
#
_cell.length_a   1.000
_cell.length_b   1.000
_cell.length_c   1.000
_cell.angle_alpha   90.00
_cell.angle_beta   90.00
_cell.angle_gamma   90.00
#
_symmetry.space_group_name_H-M   'P 1'
#
loop_
_entity.id
_entity.type
_entity.pdbx_description
1 polymer ?
#
loop_
_entity_poly.entity_id
_entity_poly.type
_entity_poly.pdbx_seq_one_letter_code
_entity_poly.pdbx_strand_id
1 'polypeptide(L)'
;MISIKRMKIDLAAQAILLTGLIVAGLGELPWGWCGAFLALLVLWQIGSALHLAIVYEYQQRYPLLWALLLSALAVPPGIWLFGPWALAPLNLALAAYFWITIRDTRTLSQRPRSFWDL
;
A
#
# COMPACT_ATOMS: atom_id res chain seq x y z
N MET A 1 5.87 19.07 6.45
CA MET A 1 7.03 18.39 5.81
C MET A 1 7.01 16.91 6.22
N ILE A 2 7.17 15.97 5.28
CA ILE A 2 7.08 14.53 5.59
C ILE A 2 8.39 14.04 6.21
N SER A 3 8.33 13.47 7.41
CA SER A 3 9.51 12.88 8.06
C SER A 3 9.97 11.61 7.34
N ILE A 4 11.29 11.44 7.17
CA ILE A 4 11.90 10.20 6.66
C ILE A 4 11.51 9.00 7.54
N LYS A 5 11.46 9.17 8.87
CA LYS A 5 11.10 8.10 9.81
C LYS A 5 9.71 7.54 9.49
N ARG A 6 8.73 8.42 9.22
CA ARG A 6 7.37 8.04 8.82
C ARG A 6 7.38 7.16 7.56
N MET A 7 8.13 7.57 6.52
CA MET A 7 8.16 6.83 5.26
C MET A 7 8.85 5.46 5.41
N LYS A 8 9.87 5.36 6.27
CA LYS A 8 10.50 4.08 6.60
C LYS A 8 9.55 3.13 7.34
N ILE A 9 8.78 3.63 8.31
CA ILE A 9 7.78 2.83 9.04
C ILE A 9 6.72 2.30 8.07
N ASP A 10 6.20 3.17 7.20
CA ASP A 10 5.20 2.79 6.20
C ASP A 10 5.73 1.73 5.22
N LEU A 11 6.96 1.93 4.72
CA LEU A 11 7.61 0.97 3.84
C LEU A 11 7.85 -0.38 4.53
N ALA A 12 8.29 -0.36 5.80
CA ALA A 12 8.53 -1.58 6.57
C ALA A 12 7.23 -2.36 6.82
N ALA A 13 6.15 -1.68 7.21
CA ALA A 13 4.85 -2.31 7.41
C ALA A 13 4.31 -2.94 6.11
N GLN A 14 4.41 -2.23 4.98
CA GLN A 14 4.02 -2.77 3.68
C GLN A 14 4.88 -3.97 3.27
N ALA A 15 6.19 -3.91 3.49
CA ALA A 15 7.09 -5.03 3.18
C ALA A 15 6.77 -6.27 4.02
N ILE A 16 6.47 -6.11 5.32
CA ILE A 16 6.07 -7.20 6.21
C ILE A 16 4.74 -7.81 5.73
N LEU A 17 3.74 -6.99 5.45
CA LEU A 17 2.43 -7.46 5.00
C LEU A 17 2.51 -8.15 3.63
N LEU A 18 3.30 -7.61 2.70
CA LEU A 18 3.53 -8.21 1.39
C LEU A 18 4.29 -9.54 1.50
N THR A 19 5.30 -9.61 2.37
CA THR A 19 6.02 -10.86 2.66
C THR A 19 5.08 -11.90 3.28
N GLY A 20 4.25 -11.50 4.25
CA GLY A 20 3.24 -12.36 4.85
C GLY A 20 2.23 -12.89 3.82
N LEU A 21 1.79 -12.05 2.88
CA LEU A 21 0.92 -12.46 1.78
C LEU A 21 1.60 -13.49 0.86
N ILE A 22 2.87 -13.28 0.50
CA ILE A 22 3.64 -14.22 -0.34
C ILE A 22 3.82 -15.55 0.38
N VAL A 23 4.24 -15.53 1.65
CA VAL A 23 4.41 -16.73 2.47
C VAL A 23 3.09 -17.47 2.65
N ALA A 24 1.99 -16.76 2.89
CA ALA A 24 0.65 -17.35 2.99
C ALA A 24 0.23 -18.03 1.68
N GLY A 25 0.46 -17.37 0.54
CA GLY A 25 0.11 -17.89 -0.77
C GLY A 25 0.94 -19.10 -1.19
N LEU A 26 2.25 -19.09 -0.93
CA LEU A 26 3.16 -20.18 -1.31
C LEU A 26 3.18 -21.33 -0.30
N GLY A 27 2.91 -21.04 0.98
CA GLY A 27 2.95 -22.02 2.07
C GLY A 27 1.68 -22.84 2.23
N GLU A 28 0.76 -22.81 1.25
CA GLU A 28 -0.53 -23.52 1.26
C GLU A 28 -1.36 -23.25 2.52
N LEU A 29 -1.18 -22.08 3.14
CA LEU A 29 -1.97 -21.66 4.29
C LEU A 29 -3.45 -21.52 3.89
N PRO A 30 -4.39 -21.76 4.82
CA PRO A 30 -5.81 -21.58 4.54
C PRO A 30 -6.09 -20.24 3.89
N TRP A 31 -6.94 -20.23 2.85
CA TRP A 31 -7.26 -19.06 2.03
C TRP A 31 -7.66 -17.82 2.85
N GLY A 32 -8.23 -18.01 4.04
CA GLY A 32 -8.55 -16.94 4.98
C GLY A 32 -7.33 -16.10 5.41
N TRP A 33 -6.15 -16.70 5.54
CA TRP A 33 -4.92 -15.97 5.90
C TRP A 33 -4.43 -15.08 4.75
N CYS A 34 -4.45 -15.58 3.51
CA CYS A 34 -4.17 -14.76 2.33
C CYS A 34 -5.13 -13.57 2.25
N GLY A 35 -6.42 -13.81 2.46
CA GLY A 35 -7.44 -12.77 2.54
C GLY A 35 -7.17 -11.74 3.65
N ALA A 36 -6.75 -12.20 4.84
CA ALA A 36 -6.43 -11.33 5.96
C ALA A 36 -5.21 -10.44 5.68
N PHE A 37 -4.11 -11.01 5.18
CA PHE A 37 -2.92 -10.22 4.80
C PHE A 37 -3.22 -9.22 3.69
N LEU A 38 -4.00 -9.63 2.69
CA LEU A 38 -4.42 -8.74 1.60
C LEU A 38 -5.29 -7.59 2.13
N ALA A 39 -6.28 -7.89 2.97
CA ALA A 39 -7.15 -6.88 3.58
C ALA A 39 -6.35 -5.91 4.46
N LEU A 40 -5.44 -6.41 5.29
CA LEU A 40 -4.55 -5.59 6.12
C LEU A 40 -3.66 -4.69 5.26
N LEU A 41 -3.09 -5.21 4.17
CA LEU A 41 -2.26 -4.43 3.26
C LEU A 41 -3.07 -3.32 2.59
N VAL A 42 -4.28 -3.60 2.11
CA VAL A 42 -5.18 -2.60 1.52
C VAL A 42 -5.53 -1.52 2.54
N LEU A 43 -5.98 -1.90 3.74
CA LEU A 43 -6.32 -0.96 4.80
C LEU A 43 -5.12 -0.11 5.21
N TRP A 44 -3.94 -0.72 5.32
CA TRP A 44 -2.71 0.00 5.64
C TRP A 44 -2.36 1.02 4.57
N GLN A 45 -2.38 0.65 3.29
CA GLN A 45 -2.04 1.57 2.20
C GLN A 45 -3.06 2.70 2.06
N ILE A 46 -4.36 2.44 2.24
CA ILE A 46 -5.41 3.47 2.25
C ILE A 46 -5.21 4.41 3.44
N GLY A 47 -5.04 3.89 4.65
CA GLY A 47 -4.80 4.70 5.85
C GLY A 47 -3.53 5.55 5.74
N SER A 48 -2.46 4.95 5.20
CA SER A 48 -1.19 5.63 4.89
C SER A 48 -1.39 6.77 3.89
N ALA A 49 -2.16 6.53 2.82
CA ALA A 49 -2.47 7.53 1.80
C ALA A 49 -3.32 8.69 2.34
N LEU A 50 -4.37 8.37 3.12
CA LEU A 50 -5.21 9.37 3.78
C LEU A 50 -4.40 10.25 4.73
N HIS A 51 -3.57 9.63 5.57
CA HIS A 51 -2.72 10.36 6.49
C HIS A 51 -1.74 11.28 5.74
N LEU A 52 -1.14 10.82 4.64
CA LEU A 52 -0.26 11.65 3.80
C LEU A 52 -1.01 12.82 3.14
N ALA A 53 -2.22 12.56 2.65
CA ALA A 53 -3.04 13.57 2.00
C ALA A 53 -3.52 14.65 2.98
N ILE A 54 -3.97 14.25 4.18
CA ILE A 54 -4.58 15.18 5.16
C ILE A 54 -3.50 15.90 5.98
N VAL A 55 -2.53 15.18 6.54
CA VAL A 55 -1.57 15.76 7.50
C VAL A 55 -0.43 16.49 6.81
N TYR A 56 -0.04 16.04 5.62
CA TYR A 56 1.10 16.59 4.89
C TYR A 56 0.72 17.26 3.58
N GLU A 57 -0.58 17.42 3.30
CA GLU A 57 -1.12 18.00 2.07
C GLU A 57 -0.53 17.38 0.81
N TYR A 58 -0.14 16.09 0.88
CA TYR A 58 0.62 15.44 -0.17
C TYR A 58 -0.30 14.94 -1.28
N GLN A 59 -0.73 15.88 -2.14
CA GLN A 59 -1.76 15.65 -3.16
C GLN A 59 -1.39 14.57 -4.19
N GLN A 60 -0.10 14.29 -4.38
CA GLN A 60 0.38 13.27 -5.31
C GLN A 60 -0.11 11.85 -4.98
N ARG A 61 -0.61 11.62 -3.76
CA ARG A 61 -1.16 10.32 -3.33
C ARG A 61 -2.66 10.14 -3.60
N TYR A 62 -3.40 11.18 -3.96
CA TYR A 62 -4.84 11.07 -4.24
C TYR A 62 -5.19 10.10 -5.37
N PRO A 63 -4.51 10.11 -6.53
CA PRO A 63 -4.84 9.18 -7.61
C PRO A 63 -4.69 7.71 -7.19
N LEU A 64 -3.66 7.41 -6.38
CA LEU A 64 -3.43 6.07 -5.87
C LEU A 64 -4.46 5.66 -4.82
N LEU A 65 -4.89 6.60 -3.96
CA LEU A 65 -5.96 6.36 -3.01
C LEU A 65 -7.25 5.99 -3.74
N TRP A 66 -7.62 6.74 -4.77
CA TRP A 66 -8.79 6.43 -5.58
C TRP A 66 -8.63 5.11 -6.33
N ALA A 67 -7.47 4.83 -6.91
CA ALA A 67 -7.20 3.55 -7.58
C ALA A 67 -7.34 2.36 -6.62
N LEU A 68 -6.78 2.45 -5.41
CA LEU A 68 -6.89 1.42 -4.37
C LEU A 68 -8.33 1.26 -3.89
N LEU A 69 -9.03 2.36 -3.60
CA LEU A 69 -10.40 2.32 -3.11
C LEU A 69 -11.35 1.72 -4.16
N LEU A 70 -11.27 2.21 -5.41
CA LEU A 70 -12.12 1.73 -6.50
C LEU A 70 -11.82 0.27 -6.83
N SER A 71 -10.54 -0.13 -6.89
CA SER A 71 -10.18 -1.53 -7.15
C SER A 71 -10.63 -2.45 -6.01
N ALA A 72 -10.48 -2.05 -4.75
CA ALA A 72 -10.95 -2.82 -3.59
C ALA A 72 -12.48 -2.97 -3.58
N LEU A 73 -13.21 -1.89 -3.86
CA LEU A 73 -14.68 -1.92 -3.97
C LEU A 73 -15.19 -2.73 -5.16
N ALA A 74 -14.40 -2.82 -6.23
CA ALA A 74 -14.72 -3.63 -7.40
C ALA A 74 -14.47 -5.13 -7.19
N VAL A 75 -13.73 -5.54 -6.15
CA VAL A 75 -13.42 -6.96 -5.90
C VAL A 75 -14.68 -7.80 -5.66
N PRO A 76 -15.62 -7.46 -4.75
CA PRO A 76 -16.80 -8.30 -4.53
C PRO A 76 -17.65 -8.57 -5.78
N PRO A 77 -18.08 -7.55 -6.56
CA PRO A 77 -18.82 -7.81 -7.80
C PRO A 77 -17.92 -8.43 -8.88
N GLY A 78 -16.63 -8.09 -8.89
CA GLY A 78 -15.67 -8.62 -9.85
C GLY A 78 -15.43 -10.12 -9.69
N ILE A 79 -15.35 -10.63 -8.45
CA ILE A 79 -15.18 -12.07 -8.20
C ILE A 79 -16.35 -12.85 -8.78
N TRP A 80 -17.57 -12.32 -8.69
CA TRP A 80 -18.75 -12.97 -9.25
C TRP A 80 -18.72 -13.03 -10.79
N LEU A 81 -18.15 -12.02 -11.45
CA LEU A 81 -18.12 -11.91 -12.92
C LEU A 81 -16.89 -12.58 -13.56
N PHE A 82 -15.72 -12.47 -12.94
CA PHE A 82 -14.42 -12.80 -13.52
C PHE A 82 -13.61 -13.79 -12.66
N GLY A 83 -14.18 -14.27 -11.55
CA GLY A 83 -13.51 -15.18 -10.64
C GLY A 83 -12.25 -14.55 -10.01
N PRO A 84 -11.20 -15.35 -9.76
CA PRO A 84 -9.96 -14.87 -9.12
C PRO A 84 -9.25 -13.74 -9.89
N TRP A 85 -9.45 -13.63 -11.20
CA TRP A 85 -8.85 -12.59 -12.03
C TRP A 85 -9.30 -11.17 -11.64
N ALA A 86 -10.43 -11.04 -10.96
CA ALA A 86 -10.91 -9.78 -10.40
C ALA A 86 -9.96 -9.15 -9.37
N LEU A 87 -9.01 -9.92 -8.82
CA LEU A 87 -7.98 -9.41 -7.92
C LEU A 87 -6.82 -8.73 -8.67
N ALA A 88 -6.68 -8.91 -9.97
CA ALA A 88 -5.56 -8.37 -10.74
C ALA A 88 -5.47 -6.82 -10.66
N PRO A 89 -6.56 -6.06 -10.85
CA PRO A 89 -6.51 -4.60 -10.71
C PRO A 89 -6.10 -4.15 -9.30
N LEU A 90 -6.60 -4.83 -8.26
CA LEU A 90 -6.24 -4.54 -6.87
C LEU A 90 -4.75 -4.80 -6.61
N ASN A 91 -4.25 -5.96 -7.06
CA ASN A 91 -2.84 -6.32 -6.90
C ASN A 91 -1.91 -5.34 -7.65
N LEU A 92 -2.30 -4.87 -8.83
CA LEU A 92 -1.56 -3.84 -9.56
C LEU A 92 -1.55 -2.50 -8.80
N ALA A 93 -2.69 -2.08 -8.24
CA ALA A 93 -2.78 -0.85 -7.44
C ALA A 93 -1.90 -0.94 -6.18
N LEU A 94 -1.94 -2.09 -5.48
CA LEU A 94 -1.10 -2.37 -4.31
C LEU A 94 0.40 -2.31 -4.64
N ALA A 95 0.81 -2.93 -5.75
CA ALA A 95 2.20 -2.93 -6.22
C ALA A 95 2.66 -1.53 -6.65
N ALA A 96 1.81 -0.78 -7.36
CA ALA A 96 2.10 0.60 -7.75
C ALA A 96 2.26 1.50 -6.52
N TYR A 97 1.40 1.35 -5.50
CA TYR A 97 1.51 2.10 -4.25
C TYR A 97 2.83 1.81 -3.53
N PHE A 98 3.19 0.53 -3.40
CA PHE A 98 4.42 0.10 -2.76
C PHE A 98 5.66 0.67 -3.48
N TRP A 99 5.68 0.60 -4.82
CA TRP A 99 6.74 1.17 -5.64
C TRP A 99 6.92 2.68 -5.40
N ILE A 100 5.81 3.42 -5.35
CA ILE A 100 5.85 4.87 -5.12
C ILE A 100 6.31 5.16 -3.69
N THR A 101 5.93 4.35 -2.69
CA THR A 101 6.48 4.46 -1.34
C THR A 101 7.99 4.22 -1.29
N ILE A 102 8.54 3.27 -2.05
CA ILE A 102 9.99 3.11 -2.20
C ILE A 102 10.63 4.37 -2.80
N ARG A 103 10.07 4.87 -3.91
CA ARG A 103 10.57 6.06 -4.62
C ARG A 103 10.59 7.29 -3.70
N ASP A 104 9.50 7.53 -2.98
CA ASP A 104 9.39 8.68 -2.08
C ASP A 104 10.36 8.56 -0.90
N THR A 105 10.50 7.36 -0.34
CA THR A 105 11.46 7.09 0.76
C THR A 105 12.90 7.35 0.31
N ARG A 106 13.28 6.91 -0.91
CA ARG A 106 14.60 7.19 -1.49
C ARG A 106 14.80 8.68 -1.70
N THR A 107 13.81 9.35 -2.28
CA THR A 107 13.85 10.80 -2.56
C THR A 107 14.06 11.59 -1.28
N LEU A 108 13.31 11.29 -0.22
CA LEU A 108 13.45 11.98 1.06
C LEU A 108 14.78 11.67 1.75
N SER A 109 15.30 10.46 1.61
CA SER A 109 16.59 10.06 2.21
C SER A 109 17.79 10.75 1.57
N GLN A 110 17.65 11.22 0.32
CA GLN A 110 18.69 11.91 -0.45
C GLN A 110 18.65 13.43 -0.30
N ARG A 111 17.61 14.01 0.31
CA ARG A 111 17.53 15.45 0.52
C ARG A 111 18.57 15.90 1.55
N PRO A 112 19.30 17.02 1.33
CA PRO A 112 20.20 17.57 2.32
C PRO A 112 19.40 17.89 3.58
N ARG A 113 19.85 17.35 4.72
CA ARG A 113 19.13 17.46 6.00
C ARG A 113 19.10 18.93 6.41
N SER A 114 17.91 19.51 6.52
CA SER A 114 17.77 20.79 7.19
C SER A 114 17.88 20.57 8.70
N PHE A 115 18.30 21.59 9.46
CA PHE A 115 18.39 21.52 10.93
C PHE A 115 17.08 21.05 11.61
N TRP A 116 15.95 21.23 10.92
CA TRP A 116 14.60 20.86 11.36
C TRP A 116 14.19 19.41 11.04
N ASP A 117 15.06 18.61 10.41
CA ASP A 117 14.82 17.19 10.06
C ASP A 117 15.37 16.18 11.08
N LEU A 118 16.06 16.64 12.14
CA LEU A 118 16.62 15.80 13.23
C LEU A 118 15.59 15.56 14.35
#